data_AF-A0A0N4UFM2-F1
#
_entry.id   AF-A0A0N4UFM2-F1
#
_cell.length_a   1.000
_cell.length_b   1.000
_cell.length_c   1.000
_cell.angle_alpha   90.00
_cell.angle_beta   90.00
_cell.angle_gamma   90.00
#
_symmetry.space_group_name_H-M   'P 1'
#
loop_
_entity.id
_entity.type
_entity.pdbx_description
1 polymer ?
#
loop_
_entity_poly.entity_id
_entity_poly.type
_entity_poly.pdbx_seq_one_letter_code
_entity_poly.pdbx_strand_id
1 'polypeptide(L)'
;MFLKDSVSTNHVKPTISASTSFLDSIGRQKNQRSLSATSNFDRRLNSDARNPELAMQNALAKVDAIQIFVYISETSPETCVKYSHAILVVLLNECKNLRSTVSRAAIVAIGKLFCNIKSKIDFDVEKICSILMQKAGDVSNAFIRDDAYAALDEVVKNASPMKVLSGLIASGSKSKNSVIRTSCASLIVKLIERIGPSQALSCPDINKLLSVLTAFAQDANPSARYQGKRGLDLLNQEPNQFEKMIQKFLTATEIRNIHGIIDSIKKRGLEISNLDTISSSSLPHRSVNCRQNSRYRANKIPDSIQSDLSEFSWERRSAGLKKFHQRILNYARATTHDTKLMESFIGRLNDINSKISQEAMETYIKILPLTAKYFSTETSLKLILTQLINAFMSHLSSRSEEHLQIAQKCINETIANIDNTALFPALSAATRQANIKQKPFMLLSLNTVSKALYETRPRQVETIALPVLWDLFKAPPHLQNDPGVRQAVREYAIGLRTCIGEANLLNMAVSQLTPSQKKSSYRIALESRTQMN
;
A
#
# COMPACT_ATOMS: atom_id res chain seq x y z
N MET A 1 -78.91 -65.47 29.44
CA MET A 1 -79.36 -66.48 28.46
C MET A 1 -79.68 -65.75 27.16
N PHE A 2 -78.90 -66.04 26.11
CA PHE A 2 -79.05 -65.76 24.67
C PHE A 2 -77.67 -65.45 24.10
N LEU A 3 -76.86 -66.51 23.98
CA LEU A 3 -75.86 -66.60 22.92
C LEU A 3 -76.64 -66.58 21.60
N LYS A 4 -76.27 -65.67 20.69
CA LYS A 4 -76.67 -65.76 19.29
C LYS A 4 -75.42 -65.80 18.44
N ASP A 5 -75.37 -66.89 17.71
CA ASP A 5 -74.23 -67.40 17.00
C ASP A 5 -73.77 -66.50 15.86
N SER A 6 -72.48 -66.58 15.66
CA SER A 6 -71.70 -66.18 14.50
C SER A 6 -72.33 -66.61 13.17
N VAL A 7 -72.57 -65.65 12.27
CA VAL A 7 -72.66 -65.92 10.83
C VAL A 7 -71.49 -65.24 10.14
N SER A 8 -70.52 -66.07 9.78
CA SER A 8 -69.32 -65.75 9.01
C SER A 8 -69.70 -65.58 7.54
N THR A 9 -69.50 -64.40 6.96
CA THR A 9 -69.59 -64.19 5.51
C THR A 9 -68.21 -63.88 4.96
N ASN A 10 -67.64 -64.89 4.31
CA ASN A 10 -66.40 -64.82 3.55
C ASN A 10 -66.62 -63.99 2.28
N HIS A 11 -66.15 -62.75 2.24
CA HIS A 11 -65.90 -62.04 0.98
C HIS A 11 -64.40 -61.84 0.78
N VAL A 12 -63.89 -62.58 -0.21
CA VAL A 12 -62.50 -62.62 -0.64
C VAL A 12 -62.34 -61.75 -1.90
N LYS A 13 -61.23 -61.00 -1.95
CA LYS A 13 -60.55 -60.31 -3.09
C LYS A 13 -60.66 -58.77 -3.13
N PRO A 14 -59.61 -58.07 -3.61
CA PRO A 14 -58.19 -58.32 -3.39
C PRO A 14 -57.42 -57.06 -2.95
N THR A 15 -56.27 -57.32 -2.35
CA THR A 15 -55.19 -56.41 -1.97
C THR A 15 -54.79 -55.45 -3.10
N ILE A 16 -55.08 -54.15 -2.94
CA ILE A 16 -54.39 -53.08 -3.66
C ILE A 16 -53.15 -52.72 -2.85
N SER A 17 -52.03 -53.35 -3.19
CA SER A 17 -50.71 -52.91 -2.75
C SER A 17 -50.40 -51.57 -3.41
N ALA A 18 -50.70 -50.47 -2.70
CA ALA A 18 -50.23 -49.15 -3.09
C ALA A 18 -48.73 -49.06 -2.80
N SER A 19 -47.93 -49.21 -3.85
CA SER A 19 -46.48 -49.06 -3.88
C SER A 19 -46.07 -47.65 -3.43
N THR A 20 -45.91 -47.47 -2.12
CA THR A 20 -45.27 -46.31 -1.50
C THR A 20 -43.77 -46.56 -1.37
N SER A 21 -43.11 -46.80 -2.50
CA SER A 21 -41.67 -47.04 -2.55
C SER A 21 -41.08 -46.38 -3.78
N PHE A 22 -40.43 -45.22 -3.59
CA PHE A 22 -39.15 -44.82 -4.21
C PHE A 22 -38.89 -43.33 -4.03
N LEU A 23 -39.91 -42.47 -4.10
CA LEU A 23 -39.71 -41.01 -4.05
C LEU A 23 -39.47 -40.47 -2.63
N ASP A 24 -40.09 -41.05 -1.61
CA ASP A 24 -39.96 -40.57 -0.23
C ASP A 24 -38.59 -40.94 0.40
N SER A 25 -37.97 -42.02 -0.06
CA SER A 25 -36.63 -42.45 0.35
C SER A 25 -35.52 -41.58 -0.25
N ILE A 26 -35.71 -41.01 -1.45
CA ILE A 26 -34.72 -40.08 -2.04
C ILE A 26 -34.71 -38.74 -1.30
N GLY A 27 -35.88 -38.25 -0.88
CA GLY A 27 -36.00 -37.01 -0.10
C GLY A 27 -35.25 -37.06 1.23
N ARG A 28 -35.35 -38.18 1.97
CA ARG A 28 -34.64 -38.35 3.24
C ARG A 28 -33.13 -38.60 3.08
N GLN A 29 -32.70 -39.35 2.05
CA GLN A 29 -31.26 -39.59 1.85
C GLN A 29 -30.50 -38.35 1.38
N LYS A 30 -31.10 -37.46 0.57
CA LYS A 30 -30.44 -36.20 0.19
C LYS A 30 -30.27 -35.27 1.40
N ASN A 31 -31.28 -35.16 2.27
CA ASN A 31 -31.15 -34.36 3.48
C ASN A 31 -30.12 -34.95 4.46
N GLN A 32 -30.10 -36.26 4.68
CA GLN A 32 -29.09 -36.88 5.54
C GLN A 32 -27.66 -36.75 4.99
N ARG A 33 -27.45 -36.83 3.68
CA ARG A 33 -26.11 -36.59 3.09
C ARG A 33 -25.65 -35.14 3.21
N SER A 34 -26.56 -34.17 3.08
CA SER A 34 -26.22 -32.75 3.27
C SER A 34 -25.86 -32.43 4.72
N LEU A 35 -26.62 -32.99 5.68
CA LEU A 35 -26.37 -32.85 7.12
C LEU A 35 -25.10 -33.60 7.54
N SER A 36 -24.82 -34.77 6.97
CA SER A 36 -23.59 -35.51 7.30
C SER A 36 -22.35 -34.85 6.72
N ALA A 37 -22.42 -34.31 5.50
CA ALA A 37 -21.32 -33.59 4.86
C ALA A 37 -20.95 -32.31 5.63
N THR A 38 -21.96 -31.52 6.03
CA THR A 38 -21.75 -30.36 6.92
C THR A 38 -21.18 -30.79 8.27
N SER A 39 -21.73 -31.84 8.91
CA SER A 39 -21.19 -32.34 10.18
C SER A 39 -19.74 -32.85 10.10
N ASN A 40 -19.34 -33.42 8.96
CA ASN A 40 -17.99 -33.92 8.73
C ASN A 40 -17.02 -32.78 8.46
N PHE A 41 -17.47 -31.76 7.72
CA PHE A 41 -16.71 -30.54 7.49
C PHE A 41 -16.48 -29.78 8.81
N ASP A 42 -17.54 -29.56 9.60
CA ASP A 42 -17.44 -28.91 10.91
C ASP A 42 -16.57 -29.73 11.89
N ARG A 43 -16.62 -31.07 11.84
CA ARG A 43 -15.73 -31.93 12.62
C ARG A 43 -14.26 -31.74 12.22
N ARG A 44 -13.95 -31.64 10.93
CA ARG A 44 -12.59 -31.40 10.43
C ARG A 44 -12.08 -30.01 10.81
N LEU A 45 -12.92 -28.98 10.67
CA LEU A 45 -12.58 -27.62 11.10
C LEU A 45 -12.26 -27.59 12.60
N ASN A 46 -13.10 -28.24 13.41
CA ASN A 46 -12.87 -28.37 14.84
C ASN A 46 -11.60 -29.18 15.18
N SER A 47 -11.17 -30.12 14.33
CA SER A 47 -9.88 -30.81 14.51
C SER A 47 -8.68 -29.93 14.20
N ASP A 48 -8.78 -29.05 13.20
CA ASP A 48 -7.70 -28.12 12.86
C ASP A 48 -7.50 -27.07 13.96
N ALA A 49 -8.59 -26.61 14.60
CA ALA A 49 -8.49 -25.76 15.79
C ALA A 49 -7.87 -26.49 17.01
N ARG A 50 -8.04 -27.82 17.12
CA ARG A 50 -7.43 -28.63 18.20
C ARG A 50 -5.93 -28.83 18.03
N ASN A 51 -5.44 -28.86 16.80
CA ASN A 51 -4.01 -28.98 16.51
C ASN A 51 -3.55 -27.97 15.43
N PRO A 52 -3.46 -26.67 15.79
CA PRO A 52 -3.12 -25.62 14.83
C PRO A 52 -1.74 -25.79 14.19
N GLU A 53 -0.78 -26.37 14.93
CA GLU A 53 0.58 -26.59 14.45
C GLU A 53 0.63 -27.61 13.31
N LEU A 54 -0.10 -28.73 13.45
CA LEU A 54 -0.21 -29.74 12.40
C LEU A 54 -0.89 -29.19 11.13
N ALA A 55 -1.93 -28.36 11.31
CA ALA A 55 -2.63 -27.73 10.19
C ALA A 55 -1.70 -26.82 9.35
N MET A 56 -0.60 -26.36 9.93
CA MET A 56 0.35 -25.43 9.31
C MET A 56 1.57 -26.09 8.63
N GLN A 57 1.66 -27.41 8.57
CA GLN A 57 2.90 -28.08 8.14
C GLN A 57 3.31 -27.82 6.66
N ASN A 58 2.40 -27.38 5.78
CA ASN A 58 2.68 -27.10 4.36
C ASN A 58 2.33 -25.65 3.98
N ALA A 59 3.25 -24.93 3.32
CA ALA A 59 3.08 -23.52 2.95
C ALA A 59 1.85 -23.18 2.08
N LEU A 60 1.43 -24.05 1.17
CA LEU A 60 0.18 -23.85 0.41
C LEU A 60 -1.02 -24.03 1.34
N ALA A 61 -1.02 -25.12 2.11
CA ALA A 61 -2.05 -25.41 3.10
C ALA A 61 -2.10 -24.41 4.26
N LYS A 62 -1.01 -23.66 4.52
CA LYS A 62 -0.97 -22.64 5.58
C LYS A 62 -2.02 -21.56 5.36
N VAL A 63 -2.18 -21.06 4.13
CA VAL A 63 -3.18 -20.02 3.85
C VAL A 63 -4.58 -20.58 4.10
N ASP A 64 -4.85 -21.80 3.62
CA ASP A 64 -6.13 -22.46 3.82
C ASP A 64 -6.40 -22.72 5.32
N ALA A 65 -5.41 -23.19 6.08
CA ALA A 65 -5.48 -23.40 7.53
C ALA A 65 -5.74 -22.08 8.28
N ILE A 66 -5.10 -20.99 7.87
CA ILE A 66 -5.34 -19.65 8.42
C ILE A 66 -6.80 -19.23 8.15
N GLN A 67 -7.29 -19.45 6.93
CA GLN A 67 -8.68 -19.14 6.57
C GLN A 67 -9.68 -19.98 7.37
N ILE A 68 -9.35 -21.24 7.65
CA ILE A 68 -10.13 -22.10 8.54
C ILE A 68 -10.24 -21.49 9.94
N PHE A 69 -9.15 -20.97 10.52
CA PHE A 69 -9.23 -20.31 11.83
C PHE A 69 -10.12 -19.06 11.81
N VAL A 70 -10.08 -18.27 10.74
CA VAL A 70 -10.98 -17.12 10.57
C VAL A 70 -12.42 -17.60 10.48
N TYR A 71 -12.72 -18.60 9.66
CA TYR A 71 -14.06 -19.18 9.53
C TYR A 71 -14.59 -19.72 10.87
N ILE A 72 -13.76 -20.42 11.65
CA ILE A 72 -14.13 -20.91 12.99
C ILE A 72 -14.41 -19.75 13.93
N SER A 73 -13.64 -18.66 13.86
CA SER A 73 -13.90 -17.47 14.68
C SER A 73 -15.22 -16.79 14.33
N GLU A 74 -15.71 -16.91 13.09
CA GLU A 74 -16.97 -16.34 12.62
C GLU A 74 -18.17 -17.24 12.96
N THR A 75 -18.01 -18.56 12.83
CA THR A 75 -19.10 -19.54 12.94
C THR A 75 -19.23 -20.20 14.31
N SER A 76 -18.14 -20.33 15.05
CA SER A 76 -18.12 -20.96 16.38
C SER A 76 -17.11 -20.24 17.30
N PRO A 77 -17.39 -18.98 17.70
CA PRO A 77 -16.49 -18.18 18.51
C PRO A 77 -16.07 -18.86 19.82
N GLU A 78 -16.95 -19.65 20.45
CA GLU A 78 -16.67 -20.38 21.70
C GLU A 78 -15.54 -21.40 21.51
N THR A 79 -15.57 -22.13 20.39
CA THR A 79 -14.51 -23.07 20.04
C THR A 79 -13.20 -22.34 19.78
N CYS A 80 -13.25 -21.22 19.09
CA CYS A 80 -12.06 -20.41 18.83
C CYS A 80 -11.46 -19.85 20.13
N VAL A 81 -12.29 -19.39 21.09
CA VAL A 81 -11.84 -18.96 22.43
C VAL A 81 -11.12 -20.09 23.15
N LYS A 82 -11.66 -21.31 23.12
CA LYS A 82 -11.09 -22.48 23.80
C LYS A 82 -9.67 -22.81 23.32
N TYR A 83 -9.39 -22.64 22.03
CA TYR A 83 -8.07 -22.92 21.43
C TYR A 83 -7.28 -21.64 21.07
N SER A 84 -7.72 -20.49 21.57
CA SER A 84 -7.25 -19.17 21.12
C SER A 84 -5.75 -18.97 21.30
N HIS A 85 -5.19 -19.38 22.44
CA HIS A 85 -3.76 -19.24 22.68
C HIS A 85 -2.91 -20.03 21.66
N ALA A 86 -3.27 -21.29 21.40
CA ALA A 86 -2.57 -22.11 20.41
C ALA A 86 -2.68 -21.52 18.99
N ILE A 87 -3.89 -21.08 18.61
CA ILE A 87 -4.14 -20.43 17.32
C ILE A 87 -3.30 -19.15 17.19
N LEU A 88 -3.28 -18.29 18.20
CA LEU A 88 -2.53 -17.04 18.20
C LEU A 88 -1.02 -17.26 18.13
N VAL A 89 -0.47 -18.23 18.87
CA VAL A 89 0.96 -18.57 18.81
C VAL A 89 1.36 -18.92 17.38
N VAL A 90 0.57 -19.76 16.72
CA VAL A 90 0.82 -20.20 15.36
C VAL A 90 0.66 -19.04 14.35
N LEU A 91 -0.40 -18.24 14.45
CA LEU A 91 -0.60 -17.07 13.59
C LEU A 91 0.54 -16.04 13.76
N LEU A 92 0.99 -15.78 14.99
CA LEU A 92 2.10 -14.86 15.25
C LEU A 92 3.44 -15.34 14.69
N ASN A 93 3.65 -16.66 14.66
CA ASN A 93 4.81 -17.24 13.98
C ASN A 93 4.73 -17.00 12.46
N GLU A 94 3.56 -17.23 11.86
CA GLU A 94 3.36 -17.01 10.44
C GLU A 94 3.35 -15.55 10.01
N CYS A 95 3.07 -14.60 10.90
CA CYS A 95 3.26 -13.17 10.61
C CYS A 95 4.70 -12.87 10.17
N LYS A 96 5.68 -13.67 10.60
CA LYS A 96 7.10 -13.54 10.24
C LYS A 96 7.51 -14.39 9.04
N ASN A 97 6.57 -15.03 8.35
CA ASN A 97 6.86 -15.89 7.20
C ASN A 97 7.49 -15.10 6.04
N LEU A 98 8.45 -15.71 5.34
CA LEU A 98 9.16 -15.12 4.20
C LEU A 98 8.26 -14.98 2.95
N ARG A 99 7.22 -15.82 2.82
CA ARG A 99 6.22 -15.66 1.77
C ARG A 99 5.21 -14.61 2.21
N SER A 100 5.20 -13.49 1.47
CA SER A 100 4.30 -12.37 1.74
C SER A 100 2.83 -12.78 1.78
N THR A 101 2.40 -13.74 0.96
CA THR A 101 1.01 -14.25 0.97
C THR A 101 0.62 -14.89 2.30
N VAL A 102 1.51 -15.72 2.87
CA VAL A 102 1.28 -16.39 4.17
C VAL A 102 1.35 -15.38 5.31
N SER A 103 2.36 -14.50 5.27
CA SER A 103 2.52 -13.44 6.29
C SER A 103 1.31 -12.51 6.33
N ARG A 104 0.83 -12.03 5.19
CA ARG A 104 -0.37 -11.18 5.08
C ARG A 104 -1.62 -11.91 5.57
N ALA A 105 -1.82 -13.17 5.16
CA ALA A 105 -2.96 -13.96 5.62
C ALA A 105 -2.99 -14.08 7.15
N ALA A 106 -1.84 -14.36 7.77
CA ALA A 106 -1.73 -14.46 9.23
C ALA A 106 -2.03 -13.12 9.94
N ILE A 107 -1.49 -12.01 9.41
CA ILE A 107 -1.73 -10.66 9.93
C ILE A 107 -3.23 -10.31 9.89
N VAL A 108 -3.86 -10.49 8.73
CA VAL A 108 -5.29 -10.21 8.54
C VAL A 108 -6.15 -11.11 9.43
N ALA A 109 -5.77 -12.39 9.58
CA ALA A 109 -6.48 -13.32 10.44
C ALA A 109 -6.47 -12.88 11.91
N ILE A 110 -5.33 -12.40 12.44
CA ILE A 110 -5.28 -11.86 13.81
C ILE A 110 -6.28 -10.71 13.98
N GLY A 111 -6.34 -9.77 13.02
CA GLY A 111 -7.31 -8.68 13.06
C GLY A 111 -8.76 -9.19 13.08
N LYS A 112 -9.08 -10.20 12.27
CA LYS A 112 -10.40 -10.85 12.24
C LYS A 112 -10.75 -11.56 13.54
N LEU A 113 -9.79 -12.25 14.15
CA LEU A 113 -9.98 -12.90 15.45
C LEU A 113 -10.38 -11.88 16.52
N PHE A 114 -9.73 -10.71 16.58
CA PHE A 114 -10.13 -9.64 17.50
C PHE A 114 -11.50 -9.06 17.19
N CYS A 115 -11.85 -8.89 15.91
CA CYS A 115 -13.20 -8.45 15.52
C CYS A 115 -14.29 -9.40 16.03
N ASN A 116 -14.08 -10.71 15.89
CA ASN A 116 -15.09 -11.72 16.18
C ASN A 116 -15.14 -12.10 17.67
N ILE A 117 -13.99 -12.24 18.31
CA ILE A 117 -13.86 -12.78 19.68
C ILE A 117 -13.61 -11.67 20.73
N LYS A 118 -13.15 -10.50 20.27
CA LYS A 118 -12.94 -9.30 21.08
C LYS A 118 -11.99 -9.54 22.25
N SER A 119 -12.33 -9.08 23.45
CA SER A 119 -11.46 -9.12 24.64
C SER A 119 -11.25 -10.53 25.21
N LYS A 120 -11.94 -11.57 24.72
CA LYS A 120 -11.75 -12.94 25.23
C LYS A 120 -10.37 -13.53 24.90
N ILE A 121 -9.61 -12.92 23.99
CA ILE A 121 -8.24 -13.35 23.60
C ILE A 121 -7.15 -12.39 24.08
N ASP A 122 -7.42 -11.64 25.16
CA ASP A 122 -6.54 -10.59 25.67
C ASP A 122 -5.24 -11.07 26.33
N PHE A 123 -4.93 -12.37 26.33
CA PHE A 123 -3.76 -12.92 27.02
C PHE A 123 -2.44 -12.47 26.39
N ASP A 124 -2.38 -12.37 25.06
CA ASP A 124 -1.15 -12.08 24.30
C ASP A 124 -1.13 -10.68 23.65
N VAL A 125 -2.00 -9.75 24.08
CA VAL A 125 -2.18 -8.43 23.42
C VAL A 125 -0.87 -7.66 23.27
N GLU A 126 -0.02 -7.62 24.31
CA GLU A 126 1.27 -6.92 24.22
C GLU A 126 2.21 -7.53 23.17
N LYS A 127 2.27 -8.87 23.12
CA LYS A 127 3.09 -9.61 22.14
C LYS A 127 2.54 -9.43 20.73
N ILE A 128 1.23 -9.43 20.57
CA ILE A 128 0.53 -9.19 19.30
C ILE A 128 0.83 -7.77 18.82
N CYS A 129 0.66 -6.76 19.69
CA CYS A 129 1.02 -5.38 19.39
C CYS A 129 2.49 -5.27 18.97
N SER A 130 3.42 -5.90 19.69
CA SER A 130 4.84 -5.90 19.35
C SER A 130 5.12 -6.44 17.94
N ILE A 131 4.58 -7.61 17.59
CA ILE A 131 4.82 -8.23 16.28
C ILE A 131 4.14 -7.45 15.15
N LEU A 132 2.87 -7.05 15.33
CA LEU A 132 2.15 -6.29 14.31
C LEU A 132 2.74 -4.88 14.13
N MET A 133 3.22 -4.24 15.20
CA MET A 133 3.85 -2.91 15.11
C MET A 133 5.15 -2.96 14.31
N GLN A 134 5.96 -4.00 14.47
CA GLN A 134 7.14 -4.23 13.63
C GLN A 134 6.75 -4.39 12.15
N LYS A 135 5.65 -5.10 11.87
CA LYS A 135 5.13 -5.29 10.50
C LYS A 135 4.52 -4.03 9.91
N ALA A 136 3.85 -3.21 10.72
CA ALA A 136 3.37 -1.88 10.33
C ALA A 136 4.53 -0.93 9.95
N GLY A 137 5.73 -1.19 10.48
CA GLY A 137 6.97 -0.49 10.13
C GLY A 137 7.79 -1.11 9.00
N ASP A 138 7.34 -2.19 8.36
CA ASP A 138 8.13 -2.94 7.39
C ASP A 138 8.46 -2.09 6.15
N VAL A 139 9.73 -1.74 5.96
CA VAL A 139 10.16 -0.87 4.87
C VAL A 139 9.98 -1.54 3.51
N SER A 140 10.09 -2.88 3.44
CA SER A 140 10.18 -3.64 2.20
C SER A 140 8.83 -3.79 1.49
N ASN A 141 7.72 -3.79 2.23
CA ASN A 141 6.42 -4.15 1.68
C ASN A 141 5.28 -3.27 2.22
N ALA A 142 4.75 -2.40 1.35
CA ALA A 142 3.63 -1.52 1.68
C ALA A 142 2.36 -2.29 2.07
N PHE A 143 2.03 -3.37 1.35
CA PHE A 143 0.84 -4.17 1.63
C PHE A 143 0.89 -4.82 3.02
N ILE A 144 2.07 -5.29 3.45
CA ILE A 144 2.25 -5.84 4.79
C ILE A 144 2.07 -4.76 5.86
N ARG A 145 2.62 -3.55 5.63
CA ARG A 145 2.44 -2.44 6.57
C ARG A 145 0.96 -2.10 6.75
N ASP A 146 0.23 -2.00 5.65
CA ASP A 146 -1.17 -1.61 5.66
C ASP A 146 -2.04 -2.68 6.35
N ASP A 147 -1.84 -3.95 6.02
CA ASP A 147 -2.55 -5.05 6.67
C ASP A 147 -2.23 -5.10 8.17
N ALA A 148 -0.97 -4.86 8.56
CA ALA A 148 -0.57 -4.86 9.96
C ALA A 148 -1.15 -3.68 10.75
N TYR A 149 -1.21 -2.50 10.13
CA TYR A 149 -1.87 -1.34 10.71
C TYR A 149 -3.38 -1.56 10.85
N ALA A 150 -4.04 -2.13 9.84
CA ALA A 150 -5.46 -2.49 9.90
C ALA A 150 -5.72 -3.54 11.00
N ALA A 151 -4.86 -4.54 11.14
CA ALA A 151 -4.97 -5.53 12.21
C ALA A 151 -4.81 -4.89 13.60
N LEU A 152 -3.85 -3.97 13.78
CA LEU A 152 -3.70 -3.20 15.02
C LEU A 152 -4.93 -2.31 15.30
N ASP A 153 -5.54 -1.74 14.27
CA ASP A 153 -6.77 -0.95 14.39
C ASP A 153 -7.93 -1.81 14.92
N GLU A 154 -8.06 -3.05 14.43
CA GLU A 154 -9.04 -4.01 14.96
C GLU A 154 -8.74 -4.43 16.41
N VAL A 155 -7.47 -4.57 16.78
CA VAL A 155 -7.07 -4.77 18.19
C VAL A 155 -7.51 -3.58 19.04
N VAL A 156 -7.23 -2.34 18.59
CA VAL A 156 -7.62 -1.11 19.29
C VAL A 156 -9.13 -0.99 19.45
N LYS A 157 -9.92 -1.43 18.48
CA LYS A 157 -11.40 -1.39 18.54
C LYS A 157 -11.99 -2.43 19.50
N ASN A 158 -11.38 -3.61 19.62
CA ASN A 158 -12.06 -4.77 20.20
C ASN A 158 -11.44 -5.32 21.50
N ALA A 159 -10.12 -5.17 21.72
CA ALA A 159 -9.44 -5.70 22.91
C ALA A 159 -9.64 -4.83 24.16
N SER A 160 -9.19 -5.28 25.34
CA SER A 160 -9.25 -4.46 26.56
C SER A 160 -8.37 -3.20 26.44
N PRO A 161 -8.94 -1.99 26.63
CA PRO A 161 -8.22 -0.75 26.37
C PRO A 161 -6.89 -0.61 27.11
N MET A 162 -6.83 -1.02 28.38
CA MET A 162 -5.62 -0.85 29.20
C MET A 162 -4.47 -1.73 28.71
N LYS A 163 -4.74 -2.98 28.35
CA LYS A 163 -3.74 -3.89 27.79
C LYS A 163 -3.23 -3.41 26.43
N VAL A 164 -4.15 -2.89 25.60
CA VAL A 164 -3.78 -2.29 24.31
C VAL A 164 -2.89 -1.07 24.52
N LEU A 165 -3.22 -0.20 25.47
CA LEU A 165 -2.42 0.98 25.77
C LEU A 165 -0.99 0.58 26.15
N SER A 166 -0.84 -0.32 27.13
CA SER A 166 0.48 -0.81 27.58
C SER A 166 1.25 -1.48 26.43
N GLY A 167 0.57 -2.30 25.61
CA GLY A 167 1.16 -2.97 24.44
C GLY A 167 1.60 -2.01 23.32
N LEU A 168 0.82 -0.98 23.01
CA LEU A 168 1.17 0.04 22.01
C LEU A 168 2.36 0.89 22.48
N ILE A 169 2.35 1.32 23.75
CA ILE A 169 3.45 2.10 24.32
C ILE A 169 4.74 1.29 24.30
N ALA A 170 4.71 0.04 24.74
CA ALA A 170 5.88 -0.83 24.78
C ALA A 170 6.45 -1.14 23.39
N SER A 171 5.59 -1.28 22.38
CA SER A 171 5.99 -1.70 21.03
C SER A 171 6.50 -0.57 20.13
N GLY A 172 5.93 0.65 20.24
CA GLY A 172 6.13 1.68 19.23
C GLY A 172 6.69 3.02 19.70
N SER A 173 6.52 3.37 20.98
CA SER A 173 6.77 4.75 21.46
C SER A 173 8.21 5.23 21.27
N LYS A 174 9.19 4.35 21.46
CA LYS A 174 10.64 4.66 21.39
C LYS A 174 11.33 4.09 20.14
N SER A 175 10.57 3.72 19.10
CA SER A 175 11.15 3.12 17.89
C SER A 175 11.99 4.11 17.11
N LYS A 176 13.13 3.67 16.57
CA LYS A 176 13.94 4.49 15.64
C LYS A 176 13.22 4.75 14.32
N ASN A 177 12.30 3.85 13.93
CA ASN A 177 11.53 3.96 12.70
C ASN A 177 10.39 4.97 12.88
N SER A 178 10.41 6.05 12.09
CA SER A 178 9.38 7.11 12.14
C SER A 178 7.99 6.63 11.74
N VAL A 179 7.89 5.61 10.86
CA VAL A 179 6.62 4.99 10.47
C VAL A 179 6.00 4.30 11.67
N ILE A 180 6.77 3.50 12.41
CA ILE A 180 6.32 2.84 13.65
C ILE A 180 5.84 3.86 14.68
N ARG A 181 6.62 4.93 14.91
CA ARG A 181 6.22 5.98 15.85
C ARG A 181 4.91 6.66 15.44
N THR A 182 4.75 6.95 14.15
CA THR A 182 3.52 7.54 13.60
C THR A 182 2.32 6.61 13.78
N SER A 183 2.46 5.33 13.45
CA SER A 183 1.41 4.33 13.62
C SER A 183 1.04 4.16 15.10
N CYS A 184 2.02 4.06 15.98
CA CYS A 184 1.83 3.98 17.43
C CYS A 184 1.06 5.19 17.97
N ALA A 185 1.49 6.41 17.62
CA ALA A 185 0.82 7.64 18.01
C ALA A 185 -0.63 7.68 17.52
N SER A 186 -0.88 7.33 16.25
CA SER A 186 -2.24 7.30 15.69
C SER A 186 -3.14 6.27 16.37
N LEU A 187 -2.62 5.10 16.72
CA LEU A 187 -3.39 4.05 17.40
C LEU A 187 -3.69 4.42 18.86
N ILE A 188 -2.77 5.09 19.55
CA ILE A 188 -3.00 5.63 20.90
C ILE A 188 -4.10 6.70 20.85
N VAL A 189 -4.07 7.62 19.87
CA VAL A 189 -5.13 8.61 19.68
C VAL A 189 -6.48 7.94 19.47
N LYS A 190 -6.57 6.96 18.56
CA LYS A 190 -7.80 6.19 18.34
C LYS A 190 -8.29 5.46 19.60
N LEU A 191 -7.37 4.98 20.44
CA LEU A 191 -7.72 4.36 21.71
C LEU A 191 -8.31 5.37 22.70
N ILE A 192 -7.74 6.58 22.78
CA ILE A 192 -8.30 7.69 23.58
C ILE A 192 -9.70 8.05 23.07
N GLU A 193 -9.90 8.14 21.76
CA GLU A 193 -11.22 8.40 21.15
C GLU A 193 -12.23 7.30 21.49
N ARG A 194 -11.79 6.04 21.55
CA ARG A 194 -12.65 4.91 21.92
C ARG A 194 -13.12 4.98 23.37
N ILE A 195 -12.24 5.28 24.33
CA ILE A 195 -12.59 5.27 25.76
C ILE A 195 -13.08 6.62 26.29
N GLY A 196 -12.80 7.69 25.54
CA GLY A 196 -13.07 9.06 25.94
C GLY A 196 -11.97 9.65 26.86
N PRO A 197 -11.85 10.99 26.91
CA PRO A 197 -10.79 11.67 27.64
C PRO A 197 -10.86 11.43 29.15
N SER A 198 -12.05 11.39 29.75
CA SER A 198 -12.22 11.18 31.20
C SER A 198 -11.66 9.81 31.64
N GLN A 199 -11.91 8.74 30.86
CA GLN A 199 -11.37 7.41 31.16
C GLN A 199 -9.87 7.33 30.87
N ALA A 200 -9.40 7.98 29.80
CA ALA A 200 -7.99 8.05 29.47
C ALA A 200 -7.19 8.75 30.59
N LEU A 201 -7.73 9.81 31.19
CA LEU A 201 -7.12 10.50 32.33
C LEU A 201 -7.15 9.70 33.63
N SER A 202 -8.13 8.81 33.78
CA SER A 202 -8.30 7.95 34.96
C SER A 202 -7.53 6.62 34.85
N CYS A 203 -6.77 6.41 33.77
CA CYS A 203 -6.09 5.14 33.57
C CYS A 203 -4.87 4.95 34.50
N PRO A 204 -4.54 3.71 34.92
CA PRO A 204 -3.39 3.46 35.79
C PRO A 204 -2.04 3.89 35.19
N ASP A 205 -1.92 3.83 33.86
CA ASP A 205 -0.71 4.17 33.09
C ASP A 205 -0.72 5.64 32.59
N ILE A 206 -1.50 6.54 33.22
CA ILE A 206 -1.62 7.94 32.79
C ILE A 206 -0.28 8.68 32.73
N ASN A 207 0.64 8.40 33.66
CA ASN A 207 1.98 8.96 33.64
C ASN A 207 2.75 8.59 32.36
N LYS A 208 2.66 7.33 31.92
CA LYS A 208 3.28 6.85 30.68
C LYS A 208 2.57 7.46 29.47
N LEU A 209 1.25 7.52 29.48
CA LEU A 209 0.47 8.11 28.38
C LEU A 209 0.84 9.59 28.16
N LEU A 210 0.89 10.39 29.22
CA LEU A 210 1.29 11.80 29.15
C LEU A 210 2.72 11.97 28.62
N SER A 211 3.66 11.17 29.14
CA SER A 211 5.06 11.19 28.69
C SER A 211 5.17 10.86 27.20
N VAL A 212 4.48 9.82 26.73
CA VAL A 212 4.50 9.38 25.33
C VAL A 212 3.85 10.39 24.40
N LEU A 213 2.70 10.94 24.76
CA LEU A 213 2.03 11.97 23.94
C LEU A 213 2.87 13.25 23.85
N THR A 214 3.54 13.64 24.93
CA THR A 214 4.46 14.79 24.95
C THR A 214 5.66 14.54 24.02
N ALA A 215 6.26 13.34 24.10
CA ALA A 215 7.34 12.95 23.21
C ALA A 215 6.89 12.95 21.73
N PHE A 216 5.71 12.41 21.44
CA PHE A 216 5.16 12.46 20.08
C PHE A 216 4.88 13.88 19.62
N ALA A 217 4.30 14.74 20.46
CA ALA A 217 4.02 16.14 20.11
C ALA A 217 5.29 16.97 19.81
N GLN A 218 6.46 16.44 20.14
CA GLN A 218 7.78 17.01 19.85
C GLN A 218 8.60 16.16 18.85
N ASP A 219 8.01 15.14 18.23
CA ASP A 219 8.72 14.21 17.34
C ASP A 219 9.27 14.92 16.10
N ALA A 220 10.45 14.49 15.64
CA ALA A 220 11.03 14.97 14.40
C ALA A 220 10.10 14.76 13.19
N ASN A 221 9.34 13.66 13.17
CA ASN A 221 8.38 13.37 12.09
C ASN A 221 7.09 14.19 12.25
N PRO A 222 6.66 14.96 11.23
CA PRO A 222 5.46 15.80 11.30
C PRO A 222 4.16 15.03 11.59
N SER A 223 3.99 13.83 11.04
CA SER A 223 2.78 13.02 11.22
C SER A 223 2.68 12.47 12.64
N ALA A 224 3.78 11.97 13.21
CA ALA A 224 3.83 11.59 14.62
C ALA A 224 3.56 12.80 15.54
N ARG A 225 4.11 13.97 15.18
CA ARG A 225 3.89 15.24 15.86
C ARG A 225 2.45 15.66 15.92
N TYR A 226 1.77 15.57 14.77
CA TYR A 226 0.35 15.85 14.67
C TYR A 226 -0.47 14.95 15.60
N GLN A 227 -0.23 13.63 15.57
CA GLN A 227 -0.96 12.70 16.42
C GLN A 227 -0.69 12.93 17.92
N GLY A 228 0.56 13.24 18.29
CA GLY A 228 0.90 13.62 19.66
C GLY A 228 0.14 14.85 20.14
N LYS A 229 0.11 15.92 19.32
CA LYS A 229 -0.67 17.13 19.59
C LYS A 229 -2.17 16.84 19.72
N ARG A 230 -2.73 16.04 18.80
CA ARG A 230 -4.15 15.63 18.83
C ARG A 230 -4.49 14.84 20.10
N GLY A 231 -3.62 13.92 20.50
CA GLY A 231 -3.82 13.16 21.74
C GLY A 231 -3.86 14.06 22.98
N LEU A 232 -2.96 15.05 23.07
CA LEU A 232 -2.97 16.04 24.15
C LEU A 232 -4.22 16.93 24.11
N ASP A 233 -4.65 17.33 22.91
CA ASP A 233 -5.87 18.13 22.72
C ASP A 233 -7.14 17.38 23.16
N LEU A 234 -7.24 16.09 22.81
CA LEU A 234 -8.32 15.22 23.29
C LEU A 234 -8.35 15.15 24.82
N LEU A 235 -7.21 14.94 25.49
CA LEU A 235 -7.15 14.92 26.95
C LEU A 235 -7.52 16.28 27.57
N ASN A 236 -7.14 17.37 26.91
CA ASN A 236 -7.43 18.73 27.35
C ASN A 236 -8.94 19.12 27.22
N GLN A 237 -9.78 18.26 26.65
CA GLN A 237 -11.24 18.43 26.70
C GLN A 237 -11.80 18.32 28.13
N GLU A 238 -11.06 17.69 29.04
CA GLU A 238 -11.36 17.60 30.47
C GLU A 238 -10.34 18.42 31.30
N PRO A 239 -10.35 19.76 31.22
CA PRO A 239 -9.25 20.62 31.67
C PRO A 239 -8.92 20.46 33.15
N ASN A 240 -9.94 20.33 34.02
CA ASN A 240 -9.75 20.20 35.46
C ASN A 240 -9.04 18.88 35.84
N GLN A 241 -9.35 17.79 35.14
CA GLN A 241 -8.72 16.49 35.39
C GLN A 241 -7.33 16.44 34.74
N PHE A 242 -7.21 16.96 33.52
CA PHE A 242 -5.95 17.02 32.78
C PHE A 242 -4.89 17.80 33.55
N GLU A 243 -5.23 19.00 34.04
CA GLU A 243 -4.32 19.83 34.83
C GLU A 243 -3.89 19.14 36.13
N LYS A 244 -4.82 18.48 36.84
CA LYS A 244 -4.51 17.67 38.03
C LYS A 244 -3.52 16.54 37.72
N MET A 245 -3.68 15.84 36.60
CA MET A 245 -2.80 14.73 36.24
C MET A 245 -1.41 15.22 35.81
N ILE A 246 -1.34 16.32 35.06
CA ILE A 246 -0.09 16.96 34.64
C ILE A 246 0.72 17.41 35.87
N GLN A 247 0.08 18.11 36.81
CA GLN A 247 0.73 18.57 38.03
C GLN A 247 1.21 17.41 38.92
N LYS A 248 0.49 16.30 38.91
CA LYS A 248 0.82 15.12 39.73
C LYS A 248 1.98 14.31 39.19
N PHE A 249 2.13 14.19 37.86
CA PHE A 249 3.03 13.21 37.25
C PHE A 249 4.20 13.78 36.45
N LEU A 250 4.21 15.09 36.14
CA LEU A 250 5.21 15.71 35.28
C LEU A 250 6.03 16.78 36.02
N THR A 251 7.25 17.01 35.55
CA THR A 251 8.14 18.06 36.08
C THR A 251 7.71 19.45 35.61
N ALA A 252 8.08 20.51 36.36
CA ALA A 252 7.74 21.89 36.00
C ALA A 252 8.12 22.29 34.55
N THR A 253 9.21 21.72 34.03
CA THR A 253 9.64 21.92 32.63
C THR A 253 8.71 21.23 31.64
N GLU A 254 8.30 19.99 31.91
CA GLU A 254 7.36 19.24 31.07
C GLU A 254 5.96 19.89 31.08
N ILE A 255 5.50 20.36 32.25
CA ILE A 255 4.24 21.10 32.39
C ILE A 255 4.26 22.33 31.47
N ARG A 256 5.32 23.14 31.55
CA ARG A 256 5.48 24.33 30.69
C ARG A 256 5.51 23.96 29.20
N ASN A 257 6.13 22.85 28.84
CA ASN A 257 6.16 22.36 27.47
C ASN A 257 4.77 21.96 26.97
N ILE A 258 3.99 21.22 27.78
CA ILE A 258 2.62 20.84 27.43
C ILE A 258 1.74 22.08 27.30
N HIS A 259 1.80 23.02 28.25
CA HIS A 259 1.05 24.28 28.15
C HIS A 259 1.42 25.04 26.88
N GLY A 260 2.71 25.13 26.53
CA GLY A 260 3.16 25.72 25.27
C GLY A 260 2.62 25.01 24.02
N ILE A 261 2.52 23.67 24.05
CA ILE A 261 1.91 22.87 22.98
C ILE A 261 0.40 23.17 22.89
N ILE A 262 -0.33 23.11 24.00
CA ILE A 262 -1.77 23.39 24.05
C ILE A 262 -2.07 24.84 23.60
N ASP A 263 -1.26 25.81 24.01
CA ASP A 263 -1.40 27.19 23.55
C ASP A 263 -1.11 27.33 22.05
N SER A 264 -0.13 26.58 21.54
CA SER A 264 0.13 26.54 20.10
C SER A 264 -1.06 25.95 19.33
N ILE A 265 -1.73 24.94 19.90
CA ILE A 265 -2.93 24.32 19.36
C ILE A 265 -4.11 25.30 19.41
N LYS A 266 -4.32 26.01 20.51
CA LYS A 266 -5.39 27.01 20.62
C LYS A 266 -5.20 28.19 19.67
N LYS A 267 -3.94 28.64 19.46
CA LYS A 267 -3.63 29.79 18.60
C LYS A 267 -3.63 29.44 17.11
N ARG A 268 -3.08 28.28 16.74
CA ARG A 268 -2.92 27.87 15.33
C ARG A 268 -3.95 26.85 14.87
N GLY A 269 -4.81 26.38 15.77
CA GLY A 269 -5.46 25.07 15.64
C GLY A 269 -4.46 23.95 15.95
N LEU A 270 -4.95 22.72 16.09
CA LEU A 270 -4.14 21.61 15.60
C LEU A 270 -3.72 22.03 14.21
N GLU A 271 -2.43 21.96 13.86
CA GLU A 271 -1.98 22.28 12.51
C GLU A 271 -2.60 21.23 11.58
N ILE A 272 -3.88 21.45 11.25
CA ILE A 272 -4.62 20.90 10.14
C ILE A 272 -4.03 21.66 8.95
N SER A 273 -2.77 21.39 8.66
CA SER A 273 -2.34 21.43 7.28
C SER A 273 -3.11 20.28 6.60
N ASN A 274 -4.35 20.61 6.23
CA ASN A 274 -5.14 19.98 5.18
C ASN A 274 -5.68 18.57 5.44
N LEU A 275 -6.43 18.40 6.53
CA LEU A 275 -7.46 17.36 6.64
C LEU A 275 -8.64 17.89 7.48
N ASP A 276 -9.76 18.18 6.82
CA ASP A 276 -11.13 18.24 7.33
C ASP A 276 -11.89 19.59 7.22
N THR A 277 -12.91 19.53 6.35
CA THR A 277 -14.32 19.87 6.63
C THR A 277 -14.72 21.35 6.68
N ILE A 278 -15.17 21.87 5.54
CA ILE A 278 -16.24 22.87 5.49
C ILE A 278 -17.55 22.10 5.30
N SER A 279 -18.18 21.74 6.42
CA SER A 279 -19.61 21.46 6.47
C SER A 279 -20.34 22.76 6.82
N SER A 280 -21.34 23.05 6.00
CA SER A 280 -22.33 24.11 6.08
C SER A 280 -22.74 24.50 7.50
N SER A 281 -22.47 25.75 7.88
CA SER A 281 -23.36 26.50 8.78
C SER A 281 -23.25 27.99 8.50
N SER A 282 -24.41 28.56 8.19
CA SER A 282 -24.71 29.95 7.95
C SER A 282 -24.45 30.82 9.18
N LEU A 283 -23.58 31.82 9.06
CA LEU A 283 -23.57 33.00 9.94
C LEU A 283 -23.26 34.25 9.10
N PRO A 284 -24.27 35.08 8.79
CA PRO A 284 -24.06 36.40 8.25
C PRO A 284 -23.90 37.38 9.42
N HIS A 285 -22.69 37.87 9.68
CA HIS A 285 -22.53 39.06 10.52
C HIS A 285 -21.40 39.96 10.04
N ARG A 286 -21.85 41.12 9.52
CA ARG A 286 -21.36 42.47 9.80
C ARG A 286 -19.96 42.83 9.30
N SER A 287 -20.01 43.57 8.19
CA SER A 287 -19.05 44.55 7.69
C SER A 287 -18.15 45.18 8.76
N VAL A 288 -16.84 45.00 8.62
CA VAL A 288 -15.85 45.98 9.06
C VAL A 288 -14.99 46.33 7.86
N ASN A 289 -15.12 47.59 7.42
CA ASN A 289 -14.30 48.21 6.40
C ASN A 289 -12.81 48.04 6.73
N CYS A 290 -12.07 47.29 5.93
CA CYS A 290 -10.62 47.48 5.83
C CYS A 290 -10.27 47.70 4.35
N ARG A 291 -10.17 48.98 3.99
CA ARG A 291 -9.63 49.46 2.72
C ARG A 291 -8.13 49.21 2.70
N GLN A 292 -7.68 48.05 2.22
CA GLN A 292 -6.28 47.85 1.87
C GLN A 292 -6.15 47.04 0.56
N ASN A 293 -5.75 47.78 -0.48
CA ASN A 293 -5.10 47.36 -1.73
C ASN A 293 -5.48 46.01 -2.35
N SER A 294 -6.45 46.09 -3.26
CA SER A 294 -6.66 45.18 -4.37
C SER A 294 -5.45 45.20 -5.32
N ARG A 295 -4.59 44.17 -5.25
CA ARG A 295 -3.86 43.61 -6.42
C ARG A 295 -3.04 42.33 -6.18
N TYR A 296 -2.97 41.80 -4.95
CA TYR A 296 -2.32 40.51 -4.69
C TYR A 296 -3.21 39.56 -3.86
N ARG A 297 -4.47 39.38 -4.26
CA ARG A 297 -5.23 38.16 -3.93
C ARG A 297 -5.12 37.18 -5.09
N ALA A 298 -3.91 36.72 -5.37
CA ALA A 298 -3.74 35.52 -6.17
C ALA A 298 -4.30 34.36 -5.35
N ASN A 299 -5.60 34.10 -5.56
CA ASN A 299 -6.31 32.85 -5.36
C ASN A 299 -5.69 31.95 -4.29
N LYS A 300 -6.21 31.99 -3.05
CA LYS A 300 -6.02 30.89 -2.08
C LYS A 300 -6.41 29.59 -2.78
N ILE A 301 -5.40 28.85 -3.20
CA ILE A 301 -5.52 27.60 -3.91
C ILE A 301 -6.05 26.59 -2.90
N PRO A 302 -7.18 25.90 -3.15
CA PRO A 302 -7.66 24.91 -2.20
C PRO A 302 -6.64 23.78 -2.09
N ASP A 303 -5.93 23.72 -0.97
CA ASP A 303 -4.92 22.69 -0.67
C ASP A 303 -5.50 21.26 -0.57
N SER A 304 -6.81 21.10 -0.81
CA SER A 304 -7.52 19.82 -0.68
C SER A 304 -7.12 18.76 -1.72
N ILE A 305 -6.50 19.15 -2.85
CA ILE A 305 -6.17 18.17 -3.90
C ILE A 305 -5.02 17.27 -3.46
N GLN A 306 -3.97 17.85 -2.87
CA GLN A 306 -2.83 17.09 -2.41
C GLN A 306 -3.22 16.09 -1.30
N SER A 307 -4.09 16.53 -0.39
CA SER A 307 -4.66 15.67 0.65
C SER A 307 -5.52 14.57 0.03
N ASP A 308 -6.48 14.91 -0.84
CA ASP A 308 -7.36 13.93 -1.51
C ASP A 308 -6.56 12.88 -2.29
N LEU A 309 -5.49 13.29 -2.98
CA LEU A 309 -4.59 12.35 -3.63
C LEU A 309 -3.96 11.42 -2.62
N SER A 310 -3.57 11.88 -1.43
CA SER A 310 -2.85 11.11 -0.40
C SER A 310 -3.77 10.33 0.57
N GLU A 311 -5.09 10.31 0.34
CA GLU A 311 -6.09 9.69 1.21
C GLU A 311 -6.06 8.15 1.25
N PHE A 312 -6.58 7.57 2.33
CA PHE A 312 -6.69 6.13 2.49
C PHE A 312 -7.83 5.50 1.65
N SER A 313 -8.97 6.20 1.50
CA SER A 313 -10.06 5.77 0.62
C SER A 313 -9.68 5.92 -0.84
N TRP A 314 -9.81 4.85 -1.62
CA TRP A 314 -9.49 4.88 -3.05
C TRP A 314 -10.47 5.77 -3.83
N GLU A 315 -11.73 5.89 -3.39
CA GLU A 315 -12.72 6.79 -3.97
C GLU A 315 -12.29 8.26 -3.85
N ARG A 316 -11.76 8.65 -2.67
CA ARG A 316 -11.20 9.99 -2.48
C ARG A 316 -9.95 10.21 -3.32
N ARG A 317 -9.09 9.19 -3.45
CA ARG A 317 -7.92 9.26 -4.34
C ARG A 317 -8.33 9.45 -5.81
N SER A 318 -9.35 8.73 -6.28
CA SER A 318 -9.93 8.91 -7.63
C SER A 318 -10.51 10.33 -7.80
N ALA A 319 -11.26 10.82 -6.81
CA ALA A 319 -11.75 12.19 -6.82
C ALA A 319 -10.59 13.22 -6.83
N GLY A 320 -9.52 12.95 -6.09
CA GLY A 320 -8.28 13.72 -6.07
C GLY A 320 -7.62 13.77 -7.45
N LEU A 321 -7.54 12.64 -8.17
CA LEU A 321 -7.03 12.57 -9.54
C LEU A 321 -7.86 13.43 -10.50
N LYS A 322 -9.20 13.36 -10.40
CA LYS A 322 -10.11 14.19 -11.22
C LYS A 322 -9.94 15.69 -10.92
N LYS A 323 -9.81 16.06 -9.65
CA LYS A 323 -9.54 17.45 -9.24
C LYS A 323 -8.16 17.91 -9.72
N PHE A 324 -7.14 17.05 -9.63
CA PHE A 324 -5.79 17.33 -10.12
C PHE A 324 -5.78 17.57 -11.63
N HIS A 325 -6.46 16.71 -12.40
CA HIS A 325 -6.65 16.91 -13.84
C HIS A 325 -7.29 18.27 -14.14
N GLN A 326 -8.43 18.58 -13.50
CA GLN A 326 -9.13 19.85 -13.66
C GLN A 326 -8.26 21.06 -13.26
N ARG A 327 -7.42 20.89 -12.24
CA ARG A 327 -6.49 21.91 -11.75
C ARG A 327 -5.43 22.23 -12.80
N ILE A 328 -4.87 21.23 -13.46
CA ILE A 328 -3.91 21.43 -14.56
C ILE A 328 -4.58 22.10 -15.76
N LEU A 329 -5.80 21.70 -16.12
CA LEU A 329 -6.53 22.34 -17.22
C LEU A 329 -6.66 23.86 -17.04
N ASN A 330 -6.89 24.31 -15.80
CA ASN A 330 -7.09 25.73 -15.49
C ASN A 330 -5.78 26.47 -15.14
N TYR A 331 -4.81 25.78 -14.52
CA TYR A 331 -3.61 26.37 -13.94
C TYR A 331 -2.34 25.54 -14.21
N ALA A 332 -2.12 25.14 -15.46
CA ALA A 332 -1.06 24.21 -15.84
C ALA A 332 0.31 24.58 -15.26
N ARG A 333 0.80 25.81 -15.49
CA ARG A 333 2.13 26.23 -15.01
C ARG A 333 2.26 26.11 -13.49
N ALA A 334 1.37 26.77 -12.75
CA ALA A 334 1.44 26.81 -11.29
C ALA A 334 1.35 25.40 -10.68
N THR A 335 0.50 24.54 -11.26
CA THR A 335 0.29 23.17 -10.78
C THR A 335 1.49 22.27 -11.08
N THR A 336 2.10 22.38 -12.26
CA THR A 336 3.30 21.59 -12.60
C THR A 336 4.51 22.01 -11.76
N HIS A 337 4.62 23.28 -11.38
CA HIS A 337 5.71 23.79 -10.56
C HIS A 337 5.53 23.50 -9.06
N ASP A 338 4.34 23.07 -8.64
CA ASP A 338 4.11 22.56 -7.30
C ASP A 338 4.65 21.12 -7.21
N THR A 339 5.94 20.99 -6.87
CA THR A 339 6.62 19.69 -6.81
C THR A 339 5.97 18.75 -5.81
N LYS A 340 5.43 19.26 -4.69
CA LYS A 340 4.76 18.42 -3.68
C LYS A 340 3.48 17.83 -4.20
N LEU A 341 2.68 18.63 -4.91
CA LEU A 341 1.46 18.15 -5.57
C LEU A 341 1.79 17.15 -6.68
N MET A 342 2.80 17.43 -7.50
CA MET A 342 3.28 16.50 -8.52
C MET A 342 3.79 15.18 -7.93
N GLU A 343 4.51 15.21 -6.81
CA GLU A 343 4.94 14.02 -6.07
C GLU A 343 3.76 13.23 -5.51
N SER A 344 2.74 13.89 -4.96
CA SER A 344 1.48 13.24 -4.54
C SER A 344 0.76 12.57 -5.72
N PHE A 345 0.73 13.20 -6.91
CA PHE A 345 0.20 12.59 -8.12
C PHE A 345 1.04 11.39 -8.60
N ILE A 346 2.37 11.52 -8.61
CA ILE A 346 3.28 10.42 -8.97
C ILE A 346 3.09 9.23 -8.01
N GLY A 347 2.86 9.51 -6.73
CA GLY A 347 2.49 8.49 -5.75
C GLY A 347 1.22 7.71 -6.09
N ARG A 348 0.37 8.19 -7.01
CA ARG A 348 -0.79 7.46 -7.55
C ARG A 348 -0.47 6.67 -8.80
N LEU A 349 0.58 7.00 -9.55
CA LEU A 349 1.03 6.15 -10.66
C LEU A 349 1.41 4.75 -10.16
N ASN A 350 1.93 4.63 -8.94
CA ASN A 350 2.22 3.36 -8.28
C ASN A 350 1.26 3.08 -7.11
N ASP A 351 -0.02 3.43 -7.26
CA ASP A 351 -1.03 3.14 -6.25
C ASP A 351 -1.20 1.63 -6.01
N ILE A 352 -1.55 1.31 -4.77
CA ILE A 352 -1.86 -0.04 -4.28
C ILE A 352 -3.09 -0.60 -5.01
N ASN A 353 -4.08 0.25 -5.29
CA ASN A 353 -5.24 -0.11 -6.08
C ASN A 353 -4.91 0.06 -7.58
N SER A 354 -4.92 -1.06 -8.31
CA SER A 354 -4.63 -1.08 -9.75
C SER A 354 -5.53 -0.14 -10.56
N LYS A 355 -6.81 0.00 -10.17
CA LYS A 355 -7.74 0.93 -10.84
C LYS A 355 -7.26 2.38 -10.72
N ILE A 356 -6.71 2.77 -9.56
CA ILE A 356 -6.22 4.12 -9.33
C ILE A 356 -4.91 4.37 -10.07
N SER A 357 -4.00 3.40 -10.10
CA SER A 357 -2.76 3.55 -10.88
C SER A 357 -3.02 3.60 -12.39
N GLN A 358 -3.98 2.82 -12.89
CA GLN A 358 -4.46 2.96 -14.26
C GLN A 358 -5.08 4.34 -14.51
N GLU A 359 -6.03 4.80 -13.68
CA GLU A 359 -6.65 6.13 -13.81
C GLU A 359 -5.59 7.26 -13.73
N ALA A 360 -4.56 7.11 -12.91
CA ALA A 360 -3.46 8.05 -12.79
C ALA A 360 -2.60 8.10 -14.08
N MET A 361 -2.30 6.95 -14.69
CA MET A 361 -1.60 6.90 -15.98
C MET A 361 -2.44 7.48 -17.12
N GLU A 362 -3.76 7.20 -17.15
CA GLU A 362 -4.67 7.84 -18.12
C GLU A 362 -4.74 9.35 -17.91
N THR A 363 -4.73 9.80 -16.65
CA THR A 363 -4.68 11.21 -16.29
C THR A 363 -3.38 11.85 -16.75
N TYR A 364 -2.23 11.18 -16.57
CA TYR A 364 -0.93 11.64 -17.06
C TYR A 364 -0.96 11.91 -18.57
N ILE A 365 -1.46 10.95 -19.36
CA ILE A 365 -1.59 11.12 -20.82
C ILE A 365 -2.44 12.35 -21.17
N LYS A 366 -3.56 12.57 -20.47
CA LYS A 366 -4.46 13.71 -20.71
C LYS A 366 -3.80 15.06 -20.41
N ILE A 367 -2.99 15.13 -19.35
CA ILE A 367 -2.35 16.39 -18.94
C ILE A 367 -1.04 16.68 -19.66
N LEU A 368 -0.37 15.65 -20.18
CA LEU A 368 0.97 15.77 -20.76
C LEU A 368 1.08 16.89 -21.81
N PRO A 369 0.16 17.04 -22.79
CA PRO A 369 0.24 18.13 -23.78
C PRO A 369 0.28 19.54 -23.16
N LEU A 370 -0.33 19.71 -21.98
CA LEU A 370 -0.39 21.00 -21.29
C LEU A 370 0.85 21.27 -20.44
N THR A 371 1.53 20.21 -20.00
CA THR A 371 2.64 20.28 -19.05
C THR A 371 4.02 20.01 -19.66
N ALA A 372 4.08 19.37 -20.83
CA ALA A 372 5.32 18.89 -21.48
C ALA A 372 6.38 19.99 -21.66
N LYS A 373 5.95 21.21 -22.04
CA LYS A 373 6.85 22.36 -22.22
C LYS A 373 7.59 22.75 -20.94
N TYR A 374 6.97 22.59 -19.77
CA TYR A 374 7.60 22.91 -18.49
C TYR A 374 8.66 21.88 -18.13
N PHE A 375 8.37 20.59 -18.33
CA PHE A 375 9.36 19.53 -18.14
C PHE A 375 10.60 19.68 -19.03
N SER A 376 10.42 20.25 -20.23
CA SER A 376 11.50 20.49 -21.18
C SER A 376 12.40 21.66 -20.81
N THR A 377 11.85 22.68 -20.17
CA THR A 377 12.53 23.98 -19.94
C THR A 377 13.04 24.15 -18.52
N GLU A 378 12.30 23.67 -17.52
CA GLU A 378 12.52 23.99 -16.12
C GLU A 378 13.45 22.97 -15.46
N THR A 379 14.59 23.44 -14.94
CA THR A 379 15.59 22.58 -14.31
C THR A 379 15.09 21.90 -13.03
N SER A 380 14.19 22.56 -12.30
CA SER A 380 13.57 22.04 -11.07
C SER A 380 12.74 20.77 -11.31
N LEU A 381 12.23 20.57 -12.53
CA LEU A 381 11.38 19.43 -12.88
C LEU A 381 12.15 18.21 -13.37
N LYS A 382 13.48 18.27 -13.47
CA LYS A 382 14.32 17.12 -13.91
C LYS A 382 14.19 15.91 -12.97
N LEU A 383 14.13 16.14 -11.66
CA LEU A 383 13.90 15.07 -10.68
C LEU A 383 12.52 14.43 -10.86
N ILE A 384 11.50 15.25 -11.14
CA ILE A 384 10.14 14.79 -11.42
C ILE A 384 10.12 13.92 -12.68
N LEU A 385 10.85 14.28 -13.74
CA LEU A 385 11.01 13.42 -14.93
C LEU A 385 11.59 12.04 -14.60
N THR A 386 12.64 11.99 -13.76
CA THR A 386 13.21 10.71 -13.31
C THR A 386 12.18 9.89 -12.52
N GLN A 387 11.42 10.52 -11.64
CA GLN A 387 10.36 9.84 -10.88
C GLN A 387 9.23 9.32 -11.80
N LEU A 388 8.80 10.10 -12.79
CA LEU A 388 7.79 9.70 -13.78
C LEU A 388 8.23 8.48 -14.58
N ILE A 389 9.43 8.51 -15.16
CA ILE A 389 9.95 7.38 -15.95
C ILE A 389 10.08 6.13 -15.09
N ASN A 390 10.57 6.25 -13.87
CA ASN A 390 10.64 5.10 -12.96
C ASN A 390 9.25 4.55 -12.61
N ALA A 391 8.26 5.42 -12.41
CA ALA A 391 6.89 5.00 -12.13
C ALA A 391 6.24 4.27 -13.32
N PHE A 392 6.43 4.72 -14.56
CA PHE A 392 5.93 4.00 -15.73
C PHE A 392 6.69 2.69 -15.94
N MET A 393 8.02 2.70 -15.79
CA MET A 393 8.86 1.52 -15.94
C MET A 393 8.46 0.39 -14.97
N SER A 394 8.01 0.69 -13.75
CA SER A 394 7.55 -0.36 -12.82
C SER A 394 6.40 -1.20 -13.38
N HIS A 395 5.50 -0.61 -14.16
CA HIS A 395 4.35 -1.30 -14.76
C HIS A 395 4.68 -2.19 -15.96
N LEU A 396 5.85 -2.01 -16.60
CA LEU A 396 6.28 -2.86 -17.72
C LEU A 396 6.55 -4.33 -17.31
N SER A 397 6.61 -4.60 -16.00
CA SER A 397 6.74 -5.96 -15.46
C SER A 397 5.42 -6.59 -15.03
N SER A 398 4.31 -5.85 -15.17
CA SER A 398 2.96 -6.28 -14.80
C SER A 398 2.52 -7.49 -15.61
N ARG A 399 1.60 -8.28 -15.04
CA ARG A 399 0.91 -9.37 -15.75
C ARG A 399 -0.36 -8.90 -16.46
N SER A 400 -0.89 -7.73 -16.08
CA SER A 400 -2.03 -7.12 -16.76
C SER A 400 -1.55 -6.46 -18.03
N GLU A 401 -2.14 -6.87 -19.15
CA GLU A 401 -1.87 -6.32 -20.46
C GLU A 401 -2.26 -4.84 -20.53
N GLU A 402 -3.36 -4.45 -19.87
CA GLU A 402 -3.82 -3.07 -19.81
C GLU A 402 -2.77 -2.16 -19.15
N HIS A 403 -2.23 -2.59 -18.00
CA HIS A 403 -1.17 -1.86 -17.29
C HIS A 403 0.11 -1.77 -18.13
N LEU A 404 0.47 -2.85 -18.81
CA LEU A 404 1.66 -2.89 -19.66
C LEU A 404 1.50 -1.92 -20.84
N GLN A 405 0.38 -1.96 -21.56
CA GLN A 405 0.10 -1.10 -22.71
C GLN A 405 0.05 0.38 -22.33
N ILE A 406 -0.64 0.74 -21.25
CA ILE A 406 -0.73 2.14 -20.84
C ILE A 406 0.61 2.68 -20.34
N ALA A 407 1.43 1.86 -19.67
CA ALA A 407 2.77 2.26 -19.25
C ALA A 407 3.70 2.49 -20.44
N GLN A 408 3.66 1.61 -21.46
CA GLN A 408 4.37 1.81 -22.71
C GLN A 408 3.91 3.10 -23.41
N LYS A 409 2.59 3.35 -23.45
CA LYS A 409 2.03 4.59 -23.98
C LYS A 409 2.52 5.81 -23.21
N CYS A 410 2.57 5.78 -21.88
CA CYS A 410 3.10 6.89 -21.07
C CYS A 410 4.54 7.21 -21.43
N ILE A 411 5.41 6.20 -21.56
CA ILE A 411 6.82 6.42 -21.94
C ILE A 411 6.93 6.97 -23.37
N ASN A 412 6.21 6.38 -24.33
CA ASN A 412 6.25 6.81 -25.74
C ASN A 412 5.74 8.24 -25.92
N GLU A 413 4.64 8.60 -25.26
CA GLU A 413 4.09 9.96 -25.30
C GLU A 413 5.03 10.95 -24.62
N THR A 414 5.72 10.53 -23.54
CA THR A 414 6.75 11.35 -22.89
C THR A 414 7.91 11.62 -23.84
N ILE A 415 8.37 10.61 -24.58
CA ILE A 415 9.43 10.74 -25.60
C ILE A 415 9.00 11.63 -26.76
N ALA A 416 7.73 11.55 -27.17
CA ALA A 416 7.21 12.35 -28.29
C ALA A 416 7.01 13.83 -27.94
N ASN A 417 6.67 14.14 -26.69
CA ASN A 417 6.24 15.49 -26.30
C ASN A 417 7.27 16.29 -25.49
N ILE A 418 8.24 15.64 -24.83
CA ILE A 418 9.23 16.31 -23.98
C ILE A 418 10.57 16.39 -24.71
N ASP A 419 11.26 17.52 -24.57
CA ASP A 419 12.59 17.71 -25.15
C ASP A 419 13.53 16.56 -24.73
N ASN A 420 14.04 15.86 -25.75
CA ASN A 420 14.85 14.68 -25.58
C ASN A 420 16.10 14.96 -24.74
N THR A 421 16.67 16.17 -24.79
CA THR A 421 17.83 16.55 -23.96
C THR A 421 17.51 16.46 -22.48
N ALA A 422 16.34 16.94 -22.08
CA ALA A 422 15.88 16.93 -20.69
C ALA A 422 15.52 15.51 -20.24
N LEU A 423 14.90 14.73 -21.12
CA LEU A 423 14.43 13.37 -20.84
C LEU A 423 15.55 12.33 -20.78
N PHE A 424 16.58 12.48 -21.60
CA PHE A 424 17.57 11.43 -21.85
C PHE A 424 18.35 10.94 -20.62
N PRO A 425 18.80 11.82 -19.68
CA PRO A 425 19.40 11.35 -18.44
C PRO A 425 18.45 10.49 -17.59
N ALA A 426 17.18 10.88 -17.49
CA ALA A 426 16.16 10.15 -16.74
C ALA A 426 15.90 8.77 -17.37
N LEU A 427 15.76 8.73 -18.70
CA LEU A 427 15.54 7.48 -19.44
C LEU A 427 16.74 6.54 -19.33
N SER A 428 17.97 7.05 -19.50
CA SER A 428 19.20 6.25 -19.33
C SER A 428 19.32 5.68 -17.92
N ALA A 429 19.10 6.52 -16.89
CA ALA A 429 19.13 6.07 -15.51
C ALA A 429 18.13 4.95 -15.26
N ALA A 430 16.88 5.08 -15.72
CA ALA A 430 15.86 4.04 -15.60
C ALA A 430 16.25 2.76 -16.35
N THR A 431 16.73 2.87 -17.60
CA THR A 431 17.17 1.72 -18.40
C THR A 431 18.29 0.92 -17.72
N ARG A 432 19.20 1.56 -16.98
CA ARG A 432 20.25 0.85 -16.23
C ARG A 432 19.67 -0.03 -15.11
N GLN A 433 18.67 0.45 -14.38
CA GLN A 433 18.01 -0.25 -13.26
C GLN A 433 16.87 -1.19 -13.71
N ALA A 434 16.42 -1.10 -14.96
CA ALA A 434 15.38 -1.95 -15.51
C ALA A 434 15.73 -3.44 -15.38
N ASN A 435 14.77 -4.23 -14.87
CA ASN A 435 14.88 -5.68 -14.71
C ASN A 435 14.70 -6.42 -16.05
N ILE A 436 14.79 -7.76 -16.03
CA ILE A 436 14.70 -8.62 -17.22
C ILE A 436 13.44 -8.39 -18.08
N LYS A 437 12.30 -8.05 -17.46
CA LYS A 437 11.02 -7.80 -18.15
C LYS A 437 10.92 -6.39 -18.70
N GLN A 438 11.56 -5.43 -18.03
CA GLN A 438 11.52 -4.01 -18.38
C GLN A 438 12.59 -3.67 -19.43
N LYS A 439 13.76 -4.31 -19.35
CA LYS A 439 14.97 -3.98 -20.10
C LYS A 439 14.75 -3.92 -21.61
N PRO A 440 14.03 -4.87 -22.26
CA PRO A 440 13.86 -4.84 -23.71
C PRO A 440 13.21 -3.55 -24.20
N PHE A 441 12.05 -3.19 -23.64
CA PHE A 441 11.33 -1.98 -24.01
C PHE A 441 12.16 -0.73 -23.71
N MET A 442 12.77 -0.65 -22.52
CA MET A 442 13.57 0.51 -22.11
C MET A 442 14.79 0.76 -23.00
N LEU A 443 15.42 -0.30 -23.52
CA LEU A 443 16.52 -0.17 -24.48
C LEU A 443 16.05 0.36 -25.83
N LEU A 444 14.91 -0.10 -26.33
CA LEU A 444 14.32 0.41 -27.57
C LEU A 444 13.95 1.88 -27.45
N SER A 445 13.30 2.27 -26.34
CA SER A 445 12.98 3.66 -26.03
C SER A 445 14.24 4.54 -25.96
N LEU A 446 15.29 4.06 -25.28
CA LEU A 446 16.56 4.78 -25.20
C LEU A 446 17.21 4.95 -26.58
N ASN A 447 17.06 3.95 -27.45
CA ASN A 447 17.58 3.98 -28.82
C ASN A 447 16.85 5.03 -29.67
N THR A 448 15.52 5.11 -29.56
CA THR A 448 14.70 6.13 -30.22
C THR A 448 15.16 7.53 -29.85
N VAL A 449 15.35 7.79 -28.56
CA VAL A 449 15.84 9.08 -28.04
C VAL A 449 17.28 9.35 -28.47
N SER A 450 18.16 8.34 -28.43
CA SER A 450 19.56 8.48 -28.87
C SER A 450 19.66 8.90 -30.34
N LYS A 451 18.87 8.26 -31.22
CA LYS A 451 18.84 8.61 -32.66
C LYS A 451 18.38 10.04 -32.87
N ALA A 452 17.30 10.46 -32.21
CA ALA A 452 16.78 11.82 -32.33
C ALA A 452 17.73 12.90 -31.79
N LEU A 453 18.47 12.60 -30.71
CA LEU A 453 19.43 13.53 -30.10
C LEU A 453 20.76 13.60 -30.85
N TYR A 454 21.16 12.55 -31.54
CA TYR A 454 22.52 12.46 -32.06
C TYR A 454 22.81 13.54 -33.10
N GLU A 455 21.80 13.93 -33.90
CA GLU A 455 21.93 15.01 -34.89
C GLU A 455 22.30 16.36 -34.26
N THR A 456 21.84 16.63 -33.03
CA THR A 456 22.02 17.92 -32.37
C THR A 456 23.06 17.89 -31.26
N ARG A 457 23.22 16.76 -30.56
CA ARG A 457 24.06 16.62 -29.35
C ARG A 457 24.80 15.27 -29.31
N PRO A 458 25.67 14.97 -30.29
CA PRO A 458 26.35 13.67 -30.38
C PRO A 458 27.19 13.33 -29.14
N ARG A 459 27.96 14.30 -28.63
CA ARG A 459 28.77 14.12 -27.41
C ARG A 459 27.93 13.75 -26.18
N GLN A 460 26.71 14.30 -26.06
CA GLN A 460 25.82 13.97 -24.96
C GLN A 460 25.30 12.54 -25.08
N VAL A 461 24.95 12.12 -26.30
CA VAL A 461 24.56 10.72 -26.59
C VAL A 461 25.69 9.77 -26.24
N GLU A 462 26.91 10.02 -26.70
CA GLU A 462 28.09 9.19 -26.38
C GLU A 462 28.32 9.09 -24.86
N THR A 463 28.26 10.21 -24.15
CA THR A 463 28.53 10.27 -22.70
C THR A 463 27.51 9.51 -21.88
N ILE A 464 26.25 9.46 -22.30
CA ILE A 464 25.14 8.89 -21.51
C ILE A 464 24.76 7.48 -22.00
N ALA A 465 24.76 7.22 -23.31
CA ALA A 465 24.30 5.96 -23.88
C ALA A 465 25.36 4.84 -23.86
N LEU A 466 26.63 5.18 -24.09
CA LEU A 466 27.70 4.19 -24.12
C LEU A 466 27.92 3.50 -22.77
N PRO A 467 27.91 4.20 -21.61
CA PRO A 467 27.96 3.53 -20.32
C PRO A 467 26.86 2.47 -20.14
N VAL A 468 25.64 2.73 -20.65
CA VAL A 468 24.56 1.73 -20.62
C VAL A 468 24.94 0.50 -21.43
N LEU A 469 25.52 0.67 -22.63
CA LEU A 469 25.97 -0.44 -23.46
C LEU A 469 27.09 -1.25 -22.78
N TRP A 470 28.07 -0.58 -22.17
CA TRP A 470 29.17 -1.23 -21.46
C TRP A 470 28.68 -2.00 -20.24
N ASP A 471 27.75 -1.44 -19.48
CA ASP A 471 27.13 -2.11 -18.34
C ASP A 471 26.38 -3.38 -18.78
N LEU A 472 25.74 -3.39 -19.95
CA LEU A 472 25.06 -4.57 -20.49
C LEU A 472 26.04 -5.70 -20.85
N PHE A 473 27.22 -5.38 -21.38
CA PHE A 473 28.28 -6.38 -21.62
C PHE A 473 28.93 -6.89 -20.33
N LYS A 474 28.84 -6.10 -19.26
CA LYS A 474 29.30 -6.46 -17.91
C LYS A 474 28.17 -7.08 -17.05
N ALA A 475 26.96 -7.20 -17.60
CA ALA A 475 25.80 -7.67 -16.88
C ALA A 475 25.95 -9.15 -16.46
N PRO A 476 25.29 -9.57 -15.36
CA PRO A 476 25.33 -10.95 -14.90
C PRO A 476 24.71 -11.94 -15.91
N PRO A 477 25.11 -13.23 -15.88
CA PRO A 477 24.72 -14.23 -16.88
C PRO A 477 23.20 -14.40 -17.05
N HIS A 478 22.40 -14.22 -15.99
CA HIS A 478 20.95 -14.37 -16.07
C HIS A 478 20.28 -13.31 -16.97
N LEU A 479 20.80 -12.07 -16.99
CA LEU A 479 20.34 -11.04 -17.92
C LEU A 479 20.88 -11.29 -19.34
N GLN A 480 22.12 -11.79 -19.44
CA GLN A 480 22.76 -12.06 -20.74
C GLN A 480 22.18 -13.29 -21.44
N ASN A 481 21.59 -14.24 -20.72
CA ASN A 481 21.06 -15.47 -21.29
C ASN A 481 19.60 -15.34 -21.77
N ASP A 482 18.89 -14.29 -21.35
CA ASP A 482 17.50 -14.08 -21.75
C ASP A 482 17.40 -13.68 -23.24
N PRO A 483 16.58 -14.38 -24.05
CA PRO A 483 16.49 -14.13 -25.47
C PRO A 483 15.96 -12.72 -25.79
N GLY A 484 14.98 -12.23 -25.03
CA GLY A 484 14.38 -10.90 -25.23
C GLY A 484 15.38 -9.78 -24.90
N VAL A 485 16.12 -9.92 -23.80
CA VAL A 485 17.17 -8.97 -23.44
C VAL A 485 18.31 -9.00 -24.46
N ARG A 486 18.78 -10.18 -24.89
CA ARG A 486 19.83 -10.27 -25.92
C ARG A 486 19.45 -9.58 -27.22
N GLN A 487 18.22 -9.80 -27.70
CA GLN A 487 17.73 -9.15 -28.90
C GLN A 487 17.69 -7.63 -28.74
N ALA A 488 17.17 -7.14 -27.61
CA ALA A 488 17.13 -5.70 -27.34
C ALA A 488 18.53 -5.07 -27.19
N VAL A 489 19.49 -5.78 -26.56
CA VAL A 489 20.89 -5.34 -26.47
C VAL A 489 21.50 -5.25 -27.87
N ARG A 490 21.21 -6.21 -28.75
CA ARG A 490 21.66 -6.18 -30.15
C ARG A 490 21.09 -4.98 -30.91
N GLU A 491 19.79 -4.75 -30.81
CA GLU A 491 19.13 -3.60 -31.47
C GLU A 491 19.64 -2.26 -30.93
N TYR A 492 19.89 -2.18 -29.62
CA TYR A 492 20.49 -1.01 -28.99
C TYR A 492 21.92 -0.77 -29.49
N ALA A 493 22.75 -1.81 -29.55
CA ALA A 493 24.11 -1.71 -30.09
C ALA A 493 24.13 -1.30 -31.57
N ILE A 494 23.22 -1.85 -32.38
CA ILE A 494 23.06 -1.46 -33.79
C ILE A 494 22.65 0.00 -33.91
N GLY A 495 21.68 0.46 -33.10
CA GLY A 495 21.24 1.85 -33.17
C GLY A 495 22.32 2.84 -32.74
N LEU A 496 23.13 2.52 -31.73
CA LEU A 496 24.30 3.33 -31.38
C LEU A 496 25.38 3.30 -32.46
N ARG A 497 25.59 2.16 -33.12
CA ARG A 497 26.49 2.05 -34.28
C ARG A 497 26.03 2.93 -35.43
N THR A 498 24.73 2.99 -35.73
CA THR A 498 24.17 3.87 -36.76
C THR A 498 24.41 5.35 -36.44
N CYS A 499 24.39 5.72 -35.16
CA CYS A 499 24.67 7.10 -34.74
C CYS A 499 26.18 7.41 -34.78
N ILE A 500 26.98 6.63 -34.05
CA ILE A 500 28.39 6.93 -33.75
C ILE A 500 29.34 6.53 -34.89
N GLY A 501 28.93 5.54 -35.69
CA GLY A 501 29.77 4.87 -36.67
C GLY A 501 30.50 3.66 -36.09
N GLU A 502 30.72 2.65 -36.94
CA GLU A 502 31.33 1.37 -36.56
C GLU A 502 32.76 1.54 -36.01
N ALA A 503 33.61 2.29 -36.72
CA ALA A 503 35.00 2.51 -36.33
C ALA A 503 35.10 3.21 -34.96
N ASN A 504 34.31 4.27 -34.74
CA ASN A 504 34.31 5.02 -33.49
C ASN A 504 33.79 4.18 -32.32
N LEU A 505 32.69 3.44 -32.52
CA LEU A 505 32.14 2.57 -31.49
C LEU A 505 33.14 1.48 -31.07
N LEU A 506 33.83 0.86 -32.04
CA LEU A 506 34.88 -0.13 -31.76
C LEU A 506 36.08 0.49 -31.04
N ASN A 507 36.54 1.67 -31.45
CA ASN A 507 37.63 2.38 -30.79
C ASN A 507 37.29 2.71 -29.32
N MET A 508 36.08 3.17 -29.04
CA MET A 508 35.63 3.46 -27.68
C MET A 508 35.50 2.18 -26.83
N ALA A 509 35.03 1.08 -27.43
CA ALA A 509 34.92 -0.22 -26.77
C ALA A 509 36.28 -0.80 -26.33
N VAL A 510 37.36 -0.50 -27.07
CA VAL A 510 38.72 -1.02 -26.78
C VAL A 510 39.17 -0.67 -25.36
N SER A 511 38.80 0.52 -24.87
CA SER A 511 39.18 1.05 -23.55
C SER A 511 38.29 0.55 -22.40
N GLN A 512 37.12 -0.02 -22.67
CA GLN A 512 36.08 -0.28 -21.66
C GLN A 512 35.82 -1.75 -21.37
N LEU A 513 36.24 -2.66 -22.27
CA LEU A 513 35.88 -4.08 -22.26
C LEU A 513 37.12 -4.98 -22.25
N THR A 514 37.00 -6.14 -21.59
CA THR A 514 38.03 -7.19 -21.62
C THR A 514 38.06 -7.92 -22.97
N PRO A 515 39.14 -8.66 -23.33
CA PRO A 515 39.21 -9.37 -24.61
C PRO A 515 38.06 -10.36 -24.86
N SER A 516 37.55 -11.03 -23.82
CA SER A 516 36.39 -11.93 -23.92
C SER A 516 35.09 -11.16 -24.19
N GLN A 517 34.88 -10.04 -23.50
CA GLN A 517 33.76 -9.13 -23.73
C GLN A 517 33.82 -8.50 -25.12
N LYS A 518 35.02 -8.13 -25.59
CA LYS A 518 35.24 -7.64 -26.95
C LYS A 518 34.74 -8.63 -27.98
N LYS A 519 35.06 -9.93 -27.89
CA LYS A 519 34.53 -10.94 -28.85
C LYS A 519 32.99 -10.93 -28.91
N SER A 520 32.31 -10.84 -27.77
CA SER A 520 30.85 -10.75 -27.73
C SER A 520 30.33 -9.44 -28.31
N SER A 521 30.95 -8.30 -27.98
CA SER A 521 30.60 -6.99 -28.53
C SER A 521 30.86 -6.90 -30.03
N TYR A 522 31.99 -7.44 -30.51
CA TYR A 522 32.32 -7.56 -31.93
C TYR A 522 31.27 -8.40 -32.66
N ARG A 523 30.86 -9.55 -32.11
CA ARG A 523 29.77 -10.36 -32.69
C ARG A 523 28.47 -9.56 -32.77
N ILE A 524 28.01 -8.99 -31.67
CA ILE A 524 26.75 -8.25 -31.61
C ILE A 524 26.78 -7.01 -32.53
N ALA A 525 27.91 -6.30 -32.58
CA ALA A 525 28.07 -5.08 -33.37
C ALA A 525 28.36 -5.34 -34.87
N LEU A 526 28.93 -6.50 -35.26
CA LEU A 526 29.30 -6.80 -36.65
C LEU A 526 28.38 -7.80 -37.36
N GLU A 527 27.60 -8.63 -36.64
CA GLU A 527 26.78 -9.71 -37.23
C GLU A 527 25.71 -9.24 -38.24
N SER A 528 25.47 -7.93 -38.41
CA SER A 528 24.57 -7.45 -39.47
C SER A 528 25.18 -7.45 -40.88
N ARG A 529 26.50 -7.65 -41.04
CA ARG A 529 27.08 -7.82 -42.40
C ARG A 529 26.83 -9.20 -43.00
N THR A 530 26.54 -10.23 -42.20
CA THR A 530 26.39 -11.61 -42.70
C THR A 530 24.98 -11.99 -43.14
N GLN A 531 23.98 -11.11 -43.05
CA GLN A 531 22.60 -11.40 -43.53
C GLN A 531 22.15 -10.57 -44.74
N MET A 532 23.01 -9.72 -45.30
CA MET A 532 22.68 -8.89 -46.48
C MET A 532 23.32 -9.36 -47.80
N ASN A 533 23.90 -10.57 -47.85
CA ASN A 533 24.34 -11.19 -49.10
C ASN A 533 23.48 -12.41 -49.43
#